data_AF-A0A1I0NXV2-F1
#
_entry.id   AF-A0A1I0NXV2-F1
#
_cell.length_a   1.000
_cell.length_b   1.000
_cell.length_c   1.000
_cell.angle_alpha   90.00
_cell.angle_beta   90.00
_cell.angle_gamma   90.00
#
_symmetry.space_group_name_H-M   'P 1'
#
loop_
_entity.id
_entity.type
_entity.pdbx_description
1 polymer ?
#
loop_
_entity_poly.entity_id
_entity_poly.type
_entity_poly.pdbx_seq_one_letter_code
_entity_poly.pdbx_strand_id
1 'polypeptide(L)'
;MVNRRGLIAGVLGFFYPGLGHAYLRAWLRAVAWFGLAVVTAAVVVPESAIQAFEARGLQGLLEASESFGSRVTLSLLAVRVFSVVDAYVLAVKQSSPATPAAGNDGEDAPTCPACGKELDEELDFCPWCTQRLDAPVDPDAGPE
;
A
#
# COMPACT_ATOMS: atom_id res chain seq x y z
N MET A 1 8.70 -4.92 -15.32
CA MET A 1 7.67 -3.88 -15.21
C MET A 1 7.54 -3.47 -13.75
N VAL A 2 7.64 -2.17 -13.44
CA VAL A 2 7.64 -1.68 -12.05
C VAL A 2 6.20 -1.71 -11.50
N ASN A 3 5.95 -2.41 -10.38
CA ASN A 3 4.63 -2.43 -9.73
C ASN A 3 4.33 -1.06 -9.09
N ARG A 4 3.77 -0.15 -9.90
CA ARG A 4 3.46 1.23 -9.51
C ARG A 4 2.52 1.29 -8.31
N ARG A 5 1.56 0.37 -8.21
CA ARG A 5 0.63 0.24 -7.08
C ARG A 5 1.35 -0.18 -5.79
N GLY A 6 2.31 -1.09 -5.88
CA GLY A 6 3.18 -1.48 -4.76
C GLY A 6 4.08 -0.34 -4.29
N LEU A 7 4.62 0.47 -5.22
CA LEU A 7 5.37 1.68 -4.86
C LEU A 7 4.48 2.71 -4.16
N ILE A 8 3.28 2.98 -4.69
CA ILE A 8 2.33 3.91 -4.07
C ILE A 8 1.92 3.41 -2.68
N ALA A 9 1.57 2.13 -2.54
CA ALA A 9 1.22 1.55 -1.25
C ALA A 9 2.38 1.59 -0.24
N GLY A 10 3.61 1.32 -0.70
CA GLY A 10 4.82 1.43 0.11
C GLY A 10 5.10 2.87 0.57
N VAL A 11 4.96 3.85 -0.33
CA VAL A 11 5.10 5.28 0.00
C VAL A 11 3.99 5.75 0.94
N LEU A 12 2.75 5.26 0.78
CA LEU A 12 1.65 5.59 1.70
C LEU A 12 1.87 4.99 3.10
N GLY A 13 2.32 3.73 3.19
CA GLY A 13 2.77 3.12 4.45
C GLY A 13 3.99 3.84 5.04
N PHE A 14 4.82 4.41 4.15
CA PHE A 14 5.77 5.50 4.33
C PHE A 14 5.31 6.52 5.34
N PHE A 15 4.24 7.24 5.01
CA PHE A 15 3.79 8.41 5.77
C PHE A 15 2.96 8.04 6.99
N TYR A 16 2.19 6.97 6.91
CA TYR A 16 1.32 6.57 8.01
C TYR A 16 1.06 5.07 8.03
N PRO A 17 1.28 4.39 9.18
CA PRO A 17 1.02 2.97 9.30
C PRO A 17 -0.46 2.67 9.02
N GLY A 18 -0.72 1.80 8.04
CA GLY A 18 -2.07 1.40 7.63
C GLY A 18 -2.63 2.14 6.41
N LEU A 19 -2.07 3.28 5.99
CA LEU A 19 -2.54 4.04 4.81
C LEU A 19 -2.27 3.28 3.49
N GLY A 20 -1.14 2.57 3.42
CA GLY A 20 -0.84 1.67 2.30
C GLY A 20 -1.84 0.52 2.18
N HIS A 21 -2.24 -0.07 3.31
CA HIS A 21 -3.25 -1.14 3.35
C HIS A 21 -4.65 -0.63 3.05
N ALA A 22 -5.00 0.57 3.52
CA ALA A 22 -6.26 1.22 3.19
C ALA A 22 -6.36 1.51 1.67
N TYR A 23 -5.27 1.97 1.05
CA TYR A 23 -5.19 2.14 -0.42
C TYR A 23 -5.41 0.82 -1.17
N LEU A 24 -4.84 -0.28 -0.67
CA LEU A 24 -5.04 -1.63 -1.21
C LEU A 24 -6.39 -2.27 -0.77
N ARG A 25 -7.29 -1.48 -0.14
CA ARG A 25 -8.60 -1.91 0.42
C ARG A 25 -8.52 -3.09 1.40
N ALA A 26 -7.36 -3.31 2.01
CA ALA A 26 -7.13 -4.37 2.99
C ALA A 26 -7.46 -3.87 4.41
N TRP A 27 -8.74 -3.63 4.67
CA TRP A 27 -9.27 -2.98 5.88
C TRP A 27 -8.83 -3.64 7.20
N LEU A 28 -8.85 -4.97 7.27
CA LEU A 28 -8.45 -5.69 8.50
C LEU A 28 -6.97 -5.44 8.86
N ARG A 29 -6.11 -5.39 7.84
CA ARG A 29 -4.68 -5.11 8.01
C ARG A 29 -4.42 -3.65 8.29
N ALA A 30 -5.18 -2.74 7.68
CA ALA A 30 -5.12 -1.32 8.00
C ALA A 30 -5.42 -1.09 9.50
N VAL A 31 -6.50 -1.69 10.02
CA VAL A 31 -6.86 -1.61 11.45
C VAL A 31 -5.80 -2.26 12.33
N ALA A 32 -5.29 -3.43 11.97
CA ALA A 32 -4.24 -4.12 12.74
C ALA A 32 -2.95 -3.29 12.83
N TRP A 33 -2.47 -2.73 11.72
CA TRP A 33 -1.27 -1.90 11.69
C TRP A 33 -1.45 -0.57 12.40
N PHE A 34 -2.61 0.06 12.24
CA PHE A 34 -2.95 1.26 13.00
C PHE A 34 -2.97 0.98 14.51
N GLY A 35 -3.66 -0.09 14.93
CA GLY A 35 -3.71 -0.51 16.33
C GLY A 35 -2.32 -0.83 16.89
N LEU A 36 -1.49 -1.55 16.15
CA LEU A 36 -0.11 -1.84 16.54
C LEU A 36 0.72 -0.55 16.71
N ALA A 37 0.55 0.43 15.83
CA ALA A 37 1.23 1.72 15.94
C ALA A 37 0.79 2.48 17.20
N VAL A 38 -0.51 2.48 17.51
CA VAL A 38 -1.05 3.09 18.74
C VAL A 38 -0.51 2.39 19.99
N VAL A 39 -0.53 1.05 20.02
CA VAL A 39 0.00 0.27 21.16
C VAL A 39 1.50 0.51 21.33
N THR A 40 2.26 0.50 20.23
CA THR A 40 3.71 0.77 20.28
C THR A 40 3.97 2.18 20.80
N ALA A 41 3.24 3.18 20.33
CA ALA A 41 3.35 4.54 20.86
C ALA A 41 3.02 4.59 22.35
N ALA A 42 1.95 3.93 22.80
CA ALA A 42 1.57 3.90 24.22
C ALA A 42 2.62 3.23 25.12
N VAL A 43 3.32 2.20 24.63
CA VAL A 43 4.35 1.48 25.41
C VAL A 43 5.70 2.20 25.38
N VAL A 44 6.04 2.85 24.26
CA VAL A 44 7.39 3.39 24.01
C VAL A 44 7.49 4.87 24.36
N VAL A 45 6.40 5.63 24.30
CA VAL A 45 6.40 7.07 24.63
C VAL A 45 6.47 7.24 26.16
N PRO A 46 7.50 7.93 26.68
CA PRO A 46 7.63 8.16 28.11
C PRO A 46 6.58 9.15 28.62
N GLU A 47 6.14 8.98 29.87
CA GLU A 47 5.16 9.86 30.52
C GLU A 47 5.58 11.34 30.51
N SER A 48 6.89 11.61 30.54
CA SER A 48 7.44 12.96 30.44
C SER A 48 7.10 13.66 29.12
N ALA A 49 7.01 12.91 28.01
CA ALA A 49 6.62 13.45 26.72
C ALA A 49 5.12 13.79 26.67
N ILE A 50 4.28 13.01 27.37
CA ILE A 50 2.84 13.29 27.50
C ILE A 50 2.63 14.54 28.35
N GLN A 51 3.31 14.65 29.49
CA GLN A 51 3.23 15.85 30.34
C GLN A 51 3.78 17.10 29.62
N ALA A 52 4.86 16.96 28.84
CA ALA A 52 5.38 18.06 28.04
C ALA A 52 4.40 18.50 26.93
N PHE A 53 3.68 17.56 26.32
CA PHE A 53 2.62 17.85 25.37
C PHE A 53 1.43 18.55 26.03
N GLU A 54 0.99 18.12 27.21
CA GLU A 54 -0.06 18.81 27.96
C GLU A 54 0.35 20.23 28.38
N ALA A 55 1.62 20.41 28.79
CA ALA A 55 2.12 21.68 29.27
C ALA A 55 2.43 22.70 28.15
N ARG A 56 2.97 22.25 27.01
CA ARG A 56 3.50 23.12 25.94
C ARG A 56 3.03 22.72 24.54
N GLY A 57 2.06 21.82 24.42
CA GLY A 57 1.53 21.36 23.15
C GLY A 57 2.58 20.72 22.26
N LEU A 58 2.48 21.00 20.95
CA LEU A 58 3.40 20.46 19.94
C LEU A 58 4.88 20.79 20.23
N GLN A 59 5.16 21.95 20.83
CA GLN A 59 6.52 22.40 21.15
C GLN A 59 7.18 21.56 22.26
N GLY A 60 6.44 21.23 23.32
CA GLY A 60 6.95 20.34 24.38
C GLY A 60 7.21 18.92 23.89
N LEU A 61 6.42 18.46 22.91
CA LEU A 61 6.66 17.18 22.25
C LEU A 61 7.95 17.21 21.41
N LEU A 62 8.25 18.32 20.70
CA LEU A 62 9.51 18.47 19.97
C LEU A 62 10.73 18.48 20.91
N GLU A 63 10.68 19.22 22.01
CA GLU A 63 11.79 19.23 22.99
C GLU A 63 11.98 17.85 23.65
N ALA A 64 10.89 17.16 24.00
CA ALA A 64 10.97 15.79 24.52
C ALA A 64 11.54 14.81 23.49
N SER A 65 11.33 15.06 22.19
CA SER A 65 11.82 14.19 21.11
C SER A 65 13.35 14.16 20.98
N GLU A 66 14.04 15.22 21.39
CA GLU A 66 15.51 15.26 21.40
C GLU A 66 16.10 14.25 22.39
N SER A 67 15.33 13.88 23.42
CA SER A 67 15.73 12.92 24.44
C SER A 67 15.39 11.47 24.11
N PHE A 68 14.67 11.21 23.01
CA PHE A 68 14.29 9.84 22.64
C PHE A 68 15.54 9.02 22.36
N GLY A 69 15.86 8.12 23.31
CA GLY A 69 17.00 7.23 23.18
C GLY A 69 16.91 6.38 21.92
N SER A 70 18.07 5.98 21.37
CA SER A 70 18.18 5.19 20.13
C SER A 70 17.30 3.94 20.09
N ARG A 71 16.99 3.34 21.26
CA ARG A 71 16.06 2.21 21.42
C ARG A 71 14.62 2.52 20.97
N VAL A 72 14.10 3.69 21.32
CA VAL A 72 12.75 4.16 20.95
C VAL A 72 12.68 4.35 19.44
N THR A 73 13.67 5.07 18.90
CA THR A 73 13.79 5.35 17.47
C THR A 73 13.90 4.07 16.66
N LEU A 74 14.78 3.14 17.04
CA LEU A 74 14.92 1.86 16.34
C LEU A 74 13.64 1.02 16.36
N SER A 75 12.91 1.01 17.48
CA SER A 75 11.66 0.24 17.60
C SER A 75 10.59 0.80 16.66
N LEU A 76 10.39 2.12 16.65
CA LEU A 76 9.42 2.78 15.77
C LEU A 76 9.81 2.63 14.29
N LEU A 77 11.10 2.77 13.99
CA LEU A 77 11.61 2.65 12.63
C LEU A 77 11.46 1.21 12.13
N ALA A 78 11.69 0.21 12.98
CA ALA A 78 11.43 -1.19 12.67
C ALA A 78 9.95 -1.41 12.33
N VAL A 79 9.02 -1.01 13.19
CA VAL A 79 7.57 -1.15 12.94
C VAL A 79 7.17 -0.49 11.62
N ARG A 80 7.72 0.68 11.32
CA ARG A 80 7.44 1.42 10.08
C ARG A 80 7.96 0.68 8.85
N VAL A 81 9.20 0.20 8.89
CA VAL A 81 9.79 -0.58 7.79
C VAL A 81 9.01 -1.88 7.57
N PHE A 82 8.67 -2.61 8.63
CA PHE A 82 7.86 -3.83 8.52
C PHE A 82 6.49 -3.54 7.92
N SER A 83 5.82 -2.46 8.33
CA SER A 83 4.52 -2.04 7.78
C SER A 83 4.62 -1.73 6.27
N VAL A 84 5.68 -1.05 5.83
CA VAL A 84 5.96 -0.75 4.42
C VAL A 84 6.20 -2.02 3.60
N VAL A 85 7.06 -2.92 4.11
CA VAL A 85 7.36 -4.20 3.45
C VAL A 85 6.10 -5.04 3.32
N ASP A 86 5.29 -5.08 4.37
CA ASP A 86 4.02 -5.81 4.41
C ASP A 86 3.02 -5.29 3.36
N ALA A 87 2.90 -3.96 3.23
CA ALA A 87 2.07 -3.31 2.20
C ALA A 87 2.59 -3.59 0.78
N TYR A 88 3.90 -3.54 0.57
CA TYR A 88 4.52 -3.83 -0.72
C TYR A 88 4.30 -5.28 -1.15
N VAL A 89 4.55 -6.24 -0.24
CA VAL A 89 4.32 -7.68 -0.51
C VAL A 89 2.86 -7.96 -0.79
N LEU A 90 1.94 -7.31 -0.06
CA LEU A 90 0.51 -7.42 -0.32
C LEU A 90 0.15 -6.91 -1.72
N ALA A 91 0.67 -5.76 -2.13
CA ALA A 91 0.45 -5.22 -3.46
C ALA A 91 0.98 -6.16 -4.56
N VAL A 92 2.17 -6.74 -4.38
CA VAL A 92 2.74 -7.71 -5.33
C VAL A 92 1.88 -8.98 -5.43
N LYS A 93 1.38 -9.49 -4.30
CA LYS A 93 0.48 -10.66 -4.27
C LYS A 93 -0.86 -10.38 -4.95
N GLN A 94 -1.45 -9.20 -4.74
CA GLN A 94 -2.70 -8.81 -5.41
C GLN A 94 -2.53 -8.58 -6.93
N SER A 95 -1.30 -8.24 -7.35
CA SER A 95 -0.91 -8.11 -8.76
C SER A 95 -0.58 -9.44 -9.43
N SER A 96 -0.39 -10.53 -8.67
CA SER A 96 -0.24 -11.85 -9.26
C SER A 96 -1.61 -12.36 -9.71
N PRO A 97 -1.73 -12.98 -10.90
CA PRO A 97 -2.99 -13.51 -11.39
C PRO A 97 -3.53 -14.49 -10.35
N ALA A 98 -4.72 -14.20 -9.84
CA ALA A 98 -5.46 -15.16 -9.07
C ALA A 98 -5.87 -16.25 -10.07
N THR A 99 -5.39 -17.49 -9.88
CA THR A 99 -5.91 -18.65 -10.60
C THR A 99 -7.43 -18.65 -10.46
N PRO A 100 -8.21 -18.52 -11.54
CA PRO A 100 -9.67 -18.56 -11.46
C PRO A 100 -10.08 -19.94 -10.93
N ALA A 101 -11.02 -19.95 -9.99
CA ALA A 101 -11.76 -21.17 -9.71
C ALA A 101 -12.59 -21.48 -10.96
N ALA A 102 -12.17 -22.53 -11.69
CA ALA A 102 -12.91 -23.30 -12.69
C ALA A 102 -14.05 -22.56 -13.41
N GLY A 103 -13.70 -21.96 -14.55
CA GLY A 103 -14.61 -21.59 -15.62
C GLY A 103 -13.84 -21.62 -16.93
N ASN A 104 -14.04 -22.69 -17.71
CA ASN A 104 -13.73 -22.88 -19.14
C ASN A 104 -13.92 -21.57 -19.95
N ASP A 105 -13.14 -21.17 -20.96
CA ASP A 105 -12.40 -21.88 -22.01
C ASP A 105 -11.23 -21.00 -22.52
N GLY A 106 -10.16 -21.63 -23.02
CA GLY A 106 -9.43 -21.20 -24.22
C GLY A 106 -8.60 -19.89 -24.25
N GLU A 107 -7.31 -20.07 -24.55
CA GLU A 107 -6.33 -19.05 -25.00
C GLU A 107 -5.74 -18.13 -23.92
N ASP A 108 -4.43 -17.85 -24.06
CA ASP A 108 -3.64 -17.03 -23.14
C ASP A 108 -4.19 -15.59 -23.13
N ALA A 109 -5.24 -15.33 -22.33
CA ALA A 109 -5.83 -14.01 -22.21
C ALA A 109 -4.73 -13.00 -21.83
N PRO A 110 -4.61 -11.88 -22.57
CA PRO A 110 -3.57 -10.91 -22.31
C PRO A 110 -3.66 -10.39 -20.88
N THR A 111 -2.52 -10.03 -20.30
CA THR A 111 -2.49 -9.44 -18.96
C THR A 111 -2.29 -7.94 -19.06
N CYS A 112 -3.01 -7.18 -18.23
CA CYS A 112 -2.91 -5.73 -18.23
C CYS A 112 -1.47 -5.30 -17.84
N PRO A 113 -0.74 -4.55 -18.67
CA PRO A 113 0.65 -4.16 -18.40
C PRO A 113 0.79 -3.24 -17.18
N ALA A 114 -0.30 -2.61 -16.75
CA ALA A 114 -0.32 -1.71 -15.59
C ALA A 114 -0.54 -2.44 -14.26
N CYS A 115 -1.36 -3.50 -14.22
CA CYS A 115 -1.71 -4.17 -12.97
C CYS A 115 -1.48 -5.69 -12.93
N GLY A 116 -1.11 -6.30 -14.05
CA GLY A 116 -0.79 -7.73 -14.18
C GLY A 116 -1.98 -8.67 -14.04
N LYS A 117 -3.21 -8.13 -14.04
CA LYS A 117 -4.45 -8.90 -13.97
C LYS A 117 -4.87 -9.29 -15.38
N GLU A 118 -5.58 -10.40 -15.49
CA GLU A 118 -6.21 -10.85 -16.71
C GLU A 118 -7.08 -9.73 -17.29
N LEU A 119 -6.87 -9.48 -18.58
CA LEU A 119 -7.49 -8.41 -19.31
C LEU A 119 -8.58 -8.98 -20.21
N ASP A 120 -9.74 -8.34 -20.15
CA ASP A 120 -10.82 -8.55 -21.08
C ASP A 120 -10.54 -7.71 -22.34
N GLU A 121 -10.34 -8.37 -23.48
CA GLU A 121 -10.00 -7.74 -24.76
C GLU A 121 -11.16 -6.93 -25.35
N GLU A 122 -12.40 -7.17 -24.90
CA GLU A 122 -13.58 -6.43 -25.35
C GLU A 122 -13.64 -5.02 -24.72
N LEU A 123 -12.85 -4.77 -23.67
CA LEU A 123 -12.84 -3.50 -22.95
C LEU A 123 -11.62 -2.65 -23.35
N ASP A 124 -11.88 -1.39 -23.73
CA ASP A 124 -10.87 -0.35 -23.94
C ASP A 124 -10.24 0.18 -22.62
N PHE A 125 -10.64 -0.41 -21.50
CA PHE A 125 -10.08 -0.12 -20.18
C PHE A 125 -9.97 -1.40 -19.36
N CYS A 126 -8.97 -1.44 -18.47
CA CYS A 126 -8.82 -2.57 -17.55
C CYS A 126 -9.87 -2.49 -16.42
N PRO A 127 -10.75 -3.49 -16.25
CA PRO A 127 -11.80 -3.47 -15.23
C PRO A 127 -11.25 -3.47 -13.79
N TRP A 128 -10.00 -3.89 -13.60
CA TRP A 128 -9.34 -3.97 -12.29
C TRP A 128 -8.64 -2.68 -11.86
N CYS A 129 -8.21 -1.87 -12.83
CA CYS A 129 -7.38 -0.72 -12.54
C CYS A 129 -7.75 0.56 -13.25
N THR A 130 -8.81 0.49 -14.08
CA THR A 130 -9.35 1.59 -14.88
C THR A 130 -8.30 2.25 -15.78
N GLN A 131 -7.19 1.55 -16.05
CA GLN A 131 -6.19 1.97 -17.02
C GLN A 131 -6.79 1.84 -18.41
N ARG A 132 -6.78 2.90 -19.21
CA ARG A 132 -7.16 2.82 -20.62
C ARG A 132 -6.12 2.02 -21.40
N LEU A 133 -6.61 1.26 -22.37
CA LEU A 133 -5.83 0.37 -23.22
C LEU A 133 -5.95 0.90 -24.63
N ASP A 134 -4.84 0.91 -25.36
CA ASP A 134 -4.88 1.25 -26.76
C ASP A 134 -5.64 0.13 -27.48
N ALA A 135 -6.74 0.49 -28.15
CA ALA A 135 -7.60 -0.49 -28.81
C ALA A 135 -6.78 -1.33 -29.81
N PRO A 136 -7.05 -2.64 -29.94
CA PRO A 136 -6.39 -3.45 -30.94
C PRO A 136 -6.60 -2.81 -32.32
N VAL A 137 -5.49 -2.57 -33.03
CA VAL A 137 -5.52 -2.06 -34.40
C VAL A 137 -6.19 -3.12 -35.24
N ASP A 138 -7.43 -2.88 -35.66
CA ASP A 138 -8.16 -3.76 -36.57
C ASP A 138 -7.44 -3.76 -37.93
N PRO A 139 -6.80 -4.88 -38.33
CA PRO A 139 -6.03 -4.93 -39.57
C PRO A 139 -6.93 -4.85 -40.82
N ASP A 140 -8.25 -4.97 -40.66
CA ASP A 140 -9.24 -4.87 -41.74
C ASP A 140 -9.91 -3.49 -41.85
N ALA A 141 -9.53 -2.52 -41.01
CA ALA A 141 -9.94 -1.11 -41.15
C ALA A 141 -9.18 -0.45 -42.33
N GLY A 142 -9.58 -0.78 -43.55
CA GLY A 142 -9.09 -0.13 -44.77
C GLY A 142 -9.38 1.38 -44.77
N PRO A 143 -8.49 2.21 -45.36
CA PRO A 143 -8.70 3.65 -45.43
C PRO A 143 -9.87 3.95 -46.40
N GLU A 144 -10.88 4.67 -45.93
CA GLU A 144 -11.93 5.27 -46.78
C GLU A 144 -11.40 6.42 -47.64
#